data_AF-A0A7W8F9H5-F1
#
_entry.id   AF-A0A7W8F9H5-F1
#
_cell.length_a   1.000
_cell.length_b   1.000
_cell.length_c   1.000
_cell.angle_alpha   90.00
_cell.angle_beta   90.00
_cell.angle_gamma   90.00
#
_symmetry.space_group_name_H-M   'P 1'
#
loop_
_entity.id
_entity.type
_entity.pdbx_description
1 polymer ?
#
loop_
_entity_poly.entity_id
_entity_poly.type
_entity_poly.pdbx_seq_one_letter_code
_entity_poly.pdbx_strand_id
1 'polypeptide(L)'
;MRQLSAAQADDLYELVSERQGRSLIITSNRAPSDWYPLFPNPVVAESLLDRLINTSHQVIMNGPSYRPNKRPRTSAAKPSTS
;
A
#
# COMPACT_ATOMS: atom_id res chain seq x y z
N MET A 1 9.72 -5.87 3.10
CA MET A 1 9.80 -4.41 2.85
C MET A 1 11.02 -3.87 3.56
N ARG A 2 11.49 -2.67 3.24
CA ARG A 2 12.52 -2.03 4.07
C ARG A 2 11.84 -1.56 5.36
N GLN A 3 12.41 -1.94 6.50
CA GLN A 3 11.95 -1.48 7.80
C GLN A 3 12.04 0.05 7.89
N LEU A 4 11.06 0.66 8.53
CA LEU A 4 11.05 2.08 8.87
C LEU A 4 12.07 2.37 9.98
N SER A 5 12.67 3.54 9.96
CA SER A 5 13.35 4.03 11.17
C SER A 5 12.34 4.25 12.30
N ALA A 6 12.82 4.33 13.55
CA ALA A 6 11.94 4.62 14.69
C ALA A 6 11.13 5.91 14.48
N ALA A 7 11.81 6.99 14.05
CA ALA A 7 11.14 8.26 13.75
C ALA A 7 10.06 8.11 12.65
N GLN A 8 10.33 7.38 11.57
CA GLN A 8 9.34 7.16 10.50
C GLN A 8 8.14 6.33 10.97
N ALA A 9 8.37 5.37 11.86
CA ALA A 9 7.31 4.58 12.47
C ALA A 9 6.44 5.44 13.39
N ASP A 10 7.07 6.30 14.20
CA ASP A 10 6.38 7.22 15.10
C ASP A 10 5.57 8.28 14.31
N ASP A 11 6.14 8.87 13.26
CA ASP A 11 5.44 9.82 12.38
C ASP A 11 4.18 9.21 11.77
N LEU A 12 4.27 7.96 11.30
CA LEU A 12 3.12 7.24 10.75
C LEU A 12 2.08 6.94 11.83
N TYR A 13 2.51 6.59 13.03
CA TYR A 13 1.64 6.35 14.16
C TYR A 13 0.89 7.61 14.60
N GLU A 14 1.57 8.74 14.68
CA GLU A 14 0.97 10.04 14.99
C GLU A 14 -0.06 10.41 13.93
N LEU A 15 0.30 10.33 12.64
CA LEU A 15 -0.60 10.62 11.53
C LEU A 15 -1.89 9.77 11.58
N VAL A 16 -1.76 8.47 11.84
CA VAL A 16 -2.93 7.57 11.95
C VAL A 16 -3.75 7.91 13.18
N SER A 17 -3.11 8.22 14.31
CA SER A 17 -3.77 8.57 15.57
C SER A 17 -4.55 9.88 15.46
N GLU A 18 -3.99 10.92 14.85
CA GLU A 18 -4.69 12.19 14.61
C GLU A 18 -5.90 12.06 13.67
N ARG A 19 -5.87 11.04 12.80
CA ARG A 19 -6.95 10.74 11.86
C ARG A 19 -7.98 9.76 12.42
N GLN A 20 -7.82 9.30 13.66
CA GLN A 20 -8.79 8.41 14.29
C GLN A 20 -10.18 9.06 14.32
N GLY A 21 -11.20 8.33 13.87
CA GLY A 21 -12.57 8.84 13.73
C GLY A 21 -12.83 9.70 12.48
N ARG A 22 -11.84 9.87 11.60
CA ARG A 22 -11.98 10.53 10.29
C ARG A 22 -11.70 9.54 9.17
N SER A 23 -12.24 9.81 7.98
CA SER A 23 -12.01 8.98 6.80
C SER A 23 -10.54 9.05 6.35
N LEU A 24 -9.95 7.88 6.10
CA LEU A 24 -8.59 7.72 5.59
C LEU A 24 -8.59 6.65 4.49
N ILE A 25 -7.93 6.93 3.36
CA ILE A 25 -7.72 5.98 2.27
C ILE A 25 -6.23 5.67 2.18
N ILE A 26 -5.90 4.38 2.25
CA ILE A 26 -4.53 3.90 2.09
C ILE A 26 -4.50 2.89 0.94
N THR A 27 -3.50 3.01 0.07
CA THR A 27 -3.25 2.04 -1.00
C THR A 27 -1.95 1.31 -0.74
N SER A 28 -1.97 -0.01 -0.79
CA SER A 28 -0.78 -0.83 -0.68
C SER A 28 -0.81 -1.97 -1.70
N ASN A 29 0.37 -2.36 -2.18
CA ASN A 29 0.55 -3.55 -3.01
C ASN A 29 0.88 -4.80 -2.17
N ARG A 30 0.72 -4.71 -0.85
CA ARG A 30 0.98 -5.77 0.12
C ARG A 30 -0.23 -5.96 1.03
N ALA A 31 -0.44 -7.19 1.49
CA ALA A 31 -1.50 -7.47 2.44
C ALA A 31 -1.20 -6.75 3.77
N PRO A 32 -2.21 -6.39 4.57
CA PRO A 32 -1.99 -5.75 5.87
C PRO A 32 -1.11 -6.58 6.83
N SER A 33 -1.17 -7.91 6.76
CA SER A 33 -0.30 -8.81 7.52
C SER A 33 1.18 -8.69 7.16
N ASP A 34 1.52 -8.20 5.96
CA ASP A 34 2.90 -8.02 5.55
C ASP A 34 3.51 -6.72 6.11
N TRP A 35 2.74 -5.93 6.86
CA TRP A 35 3.17 -4.64 7.37
C TRP A 35 3.84 -4.74 8.74
N TYR A 36 3.66 -5.84 9.49
CA TYR A 36 4.34 -6.04 10.78
C TYR A 36 5.87 -5.83 10.68
N PRO A 37 6.58 -6.37 9.67
CA PRO A 37 8.02 -6.18 9.53
C PRO A 37 8.45 -4.74 9.13
N LEU A 38 7.50 -3.85 8.82
CA LEU A 38 7.82 -2.44 8.57
C LEU A 38 8.24 -1.71 9.84
N PHE A 39 7.75 -2.15 11.00
CA PHE A 39 7.98 -1.45 12.26
C PHE A 39 9.15 -2.09 13.02
N PRO A 40 10.00 -1.28 13.67
CA PRO A 40 11.06 -1.79 14.53
C PRO A 40 10.53 -2.38 15.84
N ASN A 41 9.38 -1.91 16.32
CA ASN A 41 8.74 -2.38 17.54
C ASN A 41 7.41 -3.10 17.18
N PRO A 42 7.27 -4.41 17.50
CA PRO A 42 6.05 -5.16 17.20
C PRO A 42 4.83 -4.62 17.96
N VAL A 43 5.00 -4.02 19.14
CA VAL A 43 3.89 -3.43 19.92
C VAL A 43 3.31 -2.21 19.19
N VAL A 44 4.17 -1.38 18.60
CA VAL A 44 3.73 -0.22 17.80
C VAL A 44 3.03 -0.70 16.53
N ALA A 45 3.57 -1.75 15.89
CA ALA A 45 2.97 -2.36 14.71
C ALA A 45 1.55 -2.87 14.99
N GLU A 46 1.39 -3.68 16.04
CA GLU A 46 0.09 -4.22 16.48
C GLU A 46 -0.90 -3.09 16.74
N SER A 47 -0.49 -2.10 17.54
CA SER A 47 -1.35 -0.96 17.90
C SER A 47 -1.81 -0.18 16.67
N LEU A 48 -0.92 0.07 15.70
CA LEU A 48 -1.25 0.82 14.48
C LEU A 48 -2.13 0.00 13.53
N LEU A 49 -1.80 -1.26 13.33
CA LEU A 49 -2.55 -2.17 12.45
C LEU A 49 -3.93 -2.45 13.01
N ASP A 50 -4.09 -2.58 14.33
CA ASP A 50 -5.39 -2.70 14.99
C ASP A 50 -6.29 -1.51 14.64
N ARG A 51 -5.77 -0.27 14.75
CA ARG A 51 -6.51 0.94 14.38
C ARG A 51 -6.88 0.97 12.90
N LEU A 52 -5.96 0.64 12.00
CA LEU A 52 -6.21 0.70 10.55
C LEU A 52 -7.09 -0.43 10.05
N ILE A 53 -6.76 -1.67 10.40
CA ILE A 53 -7.39 -2.88 9.84
C ILE A 53 -8.79 -3.05 10.42
N ASN A 54 -8.96 -2.94 11.74
CA ASN A 54 -10.24 -3.25 12.37
C ASN A 54 -11.32 -2.20 12.10
N THR A 55 -10.92 -0.99 11.71
CA THR A 55 -11.86 0.11 11.40
C THR A 55 -11.97 0.41 9.91
N SER A 56 -11.34 -0.37 9.03
CA SER A 56 -11.35 -0.14 7.58
C SER A 56 -12.20 -1.14 6.79
N HIS A 57 -12.64 -0.68 5.62
CA HIS A 57 -13.15 -1.55 4.58
C HIS A 57 -12.02 -1.88 3.59
N GLN A 58 -11.70 -3.17 3.45
CA GLN A 58 -10.61 -3.61 2.59
C GLN A 58 -11.11 -3.90 1.17
N VAL A 59 -10.58 -3.16 0.19
CA VAL A 59 -10.87 -3.37 -1.24
C VAL A 59 -9.68 -4.08 -1.89
N ILE A 60 -9.83 -5.37 -2.14
CA ILE A 60 -8.78 -6.18 -2.78
C ILE A 60 -8.88 -6.04 -4.31
N MET A 61 -7.80 -5.54 -4.93
CA MET A 61 -7.73 -5.32 -6.37
C MET A 61 -6.89 -6.41 -7.05
N ASN A 62 -7.53 -7.49 -7.51
CA ASN A 62 -6.87 -8.65 -8.14
C ASN A 62 -6.81 -8.57 -9.69
N GLY A 63 -6.93 -7.37 -10.27
CA GLY A 63 -6.97 -7.17 -11.72
C GLY A 63 -5.58 -7.08 -12.37
N PRO A 64 -5.49 -7.29 -13.70
CA PRO A 64 -4.27 -7.02 -14.44
C PRO A 64 -3.89 -5.53 -14.33
N SER A 65 -2.59 -5.25 -14.36
CA SER A 65 -2.09 -3.87 -14.36
C SER A 65 -2.71 -3.08 -15.52
N TYR A 66 -3.24 -1.88 -15.22
CA TYR A 66 -3.80 -1.00 -16.24
C TYR A 66 -2.74 -0.24 -17.05
N ARG A 67 -1.46 -0.28 -16.64
CA ARG A 67 -0.37 0.46 -17.29
C ARG A 67 -0.22 0.20 -18.80
N PRO A 68 -0.37 -1.04 -19.32
CA PRO A 68 -0.25 -1.32 -20.76
C PRO A 68 -1.29 -0.59 -21.61
N ASN A 69 -2.50 -0.33 -21.11
CA ASN A 69 -3.56 0.37 -21.84
C ASN A 69 -3.28 1.87 -22.02
N LYS A 70 -2.36 2.45 -21.23
CA LYS A 70 -1.94 3.85 -21.34
C LYS A 70 -0.64 4.04 -22.10
N ARG A 71 0.02 2.96 -22.57
CA ARG A 71 1.17 3.14 -23.47
C ARG A 71 0.65 3.76 -24.77
N PRO A 72 1.24 4.88 -25.25
CA PRO A 72 1.06 5.28 -26.64
C PRO A 72 1.37 4.04 -27.47
N ARG A 73 0.43 3.60 -28.31
CA ARG A 73 0.68 2.49 -29.23
C ARG A 73 1.87 2.90 -30.10
N THR A 74 3.07 2.48 -29.75
CA THR A 74 4.16 2.45 -30.73
C THR A 74 3.70 1.43 -31.76
N SER A 75 3.21 1.94 -32.88
CA SER A 75 2.94 1.17 -34.08
C SER A 75 4.29 0.61 -34.59
N ALA A 76 4.73 -0.51 -34.03
CA ALA A 76 5.92 -1.20 -34.48
C ALA A 76 5.60 -2.70 -34.56
N ALA A 77 5.07 -3.08 -35.73
CA ALA A 77 5.67 -4.07 -36.61
C ALA A 77 4.64 -4.42 -37.69
N LYS A 78 4.81 -3.90 -38.91
CA LYS A 78 4.21 -4.53 -40.08
C LYS A 78 4.77 -5.96 -40.17
N PRO A 79 3.95 -7.00 -40.41
CA PRO A 79 4.48 -8.30 -40.75
C PRO A 79 5.21 -8.18 -42.09
N SER A 80 6.50 -8.50 -42.10
CA SER A 80 7.27 -8.71 -43.33
C SER A 80 6.58 -9.84 -44.11
N THR A 81 5.87 -9.46 -45.16
CA THR A 81 5.26 -10.38 -46.12
C THR A 81 6.27 -10.59 -47.24
N SER A 82 6.59 -11.87 -47.47
CA SER A 82 7.23 -12.48 -48.65
C SER A 82 8.65 -12.06 -49.03
#